data_AF-A0A1V8UKF8-F1
#
_entry.id   AF-A0A1V8UKF8-F1
#
_cell.length_a   1.000
_cell.length_b   1.000
_cell.length_c   1.000
_cell.angle_alpha   90.00
_cell.angle_beta   90.00
_cell.angle_gamma   90.00
#
_symmetry.space_group_name_H-M   'P 1'
#
loop_
_entity.id
_entity.type
_entity.pdbx_description
1 polymer ?
#
loop_
_entity_poly.entity_id
_entity_poly.type
_entity_poly.pdbx_seq_one_letter_code
_entity_poly.pdbx_strand_id
1 'polypeptide(L)'
;MAHMLEIMLRTTELQTPATADIHRRYWGAVVENQIVTADFTPRNLKSELHPALAQLAAAVCQCEINRSSEDPADEPQVPDQLMLYIDRLLSRQESAILLVIPPLVRPLFELLRLTETPLGSLGARLLSEQVAVDGTKATLGGAGRAIALGALTSRYGAGLEGESTALTVSTLGTLTIARAVDWRVIAARALELALQDLGDGLATAPEDVVSKLVSAIHTGLNDYTVDERGDIGSLVRLQTLDCASHFLQLWRGMPTEQAHDGSGPPQRRWISESQLLLADILRLSLEKLDRVRSKAALCRRDQFTEMSIPDFAELPHGIVYIALALEPLCQPSSPPWAIRSLVEGAISVAGGGAETLLQLSRQELVGLLSQADPEYLHTFLTTYLAILRDLISTPSQDTTLATTSPHLILPALNLLAYLLSTSLPSLLLTHASPYPWRLLLSTIQHLHHKSSDIPRLLVCTDIYLHLAAIPAVRVEVLKKLLSMLKTNPFPRVRVAVAEALWVIGRDEKEVKGMGKVDWTGKGSDGKGRREEVLGDIGNWVEGMSTT
;
A
#
# COMPACT_ATOMS: atom_id res chain seq x y z
N MET A 1 -24.76 18.02 29.78
CA MET A 1 -25.01 17.18 30.98
C MET A 1 -24.18 15.90 30.95
N ALA A 2 -24.34 15.00 29.96
CA ALA A 2 -23.51 13.79 29.86
C ALA A 2 -22.00 14.07 29.84
N HIS A 3 -21.55 15.04 29.05
CA HIS A 3 -20.15 15.46 29.03
C HIS A 3 -19.67 16.11 30.34
N MET A 4 -20.55 16.85 31.05
CA MET A 4 -20.21 17.40 32.37
C MET A 4 -20.09 16.30 33.42
N LEU A 5 -20.99 15.29 33.38
CA LEU A 5 -20.94 14.12 34.27
C LEU A 5 -19.70 13.27 33.98
N GLU A 6 -19.33 13.10 32.71
CA GLU A 6 -18.07 12.47 32.32
C GLU A 6 -16.86 13.19 32.91
N ILE A 7 -16.77 14.52 32.75
CA ILE A 7 -15.68 15.33 33.32
C ILE A 7 -15.65 15.19 34.84
N MET A 8 -16.81 15.24 35.51
CA MET A 8 -16.89 15.05 36.95
C MET A 8 -16.36 13.66 37.35
N LEU A 9 -16.85 12.59 36.73
CA LEU A 9 -16.43 11.22 37.01
C LEU A 9 -14.92 10.99 36.77
N ARG A 10 -14.31 11.69 35.80
CA ARG A 10 -12.85 11.64 35.55
C ARG A 10 -12.02 12.46 36.54
N THR A 11 -12.59 13.45 37.23
CA THR A 11 -11.84 14.45 38.02
C THR A 11 -12.06 14.34 39.53
N THR A 12 -13.17 13.76 39.99
CA THR A 12 -13.40 13.53 41.42
C THR A 12 -12.68 12.28 41.93
N GLU A 13 -11.96 12.41 43.05
CA GLU A 13 -11.48 11.27 43.84
C GLU A 13 -12.65 10.34 44.20
N LEU A 14 -12.47 9.05 43.96
CA LEU A 14 -13.49 8.00 43.83
C LEU A 14 -14.36 7.70 45.08
N GLN A 15 -14.23 8.47 46.17
CA GLN A 15 -14.71 8.06 47.49
C GLN A 15 -15.76 8.99 48.11
N THR A 16 -16.42 9.86 47.33
CA THR A 16 -17.55 10.61 47.87
C THR A 16 -18.88 9.83 47.72
N PRO A 17 -19.80 9.90 48.69
CA PRO A 17 -21.16 9.34 48.57
C PRO A 17 -21.91 9.86 47.33
N ALA A 18 -21.54 11.05 46.84
CA ALA A 18 -22.12 11.67 45.66
C ALA A 18 -21.80 10.89 44.37
N THR A 19 -20.60 10.33 44.23
CA THR A 19 -20.20 9.50 43.08
C THR A 19 -20.99 8.19 43.01
N ALA A 20 -21.28 7.56 44.15
CA ALA A 20 -22.11 6.35 44.20
C ALA A 20 -23.59 6.63 43.82
N ASP A 21 -24.11 7.79 44.19
CA ASP A 21 -25.48 8.21 43.84
C ASP A 21 -25.60 8.58 42.36
N ILE A 22 -24.58 9.25 41.78
CA ILE A 22 -24.50 9.51 40.33
C ILE A 22 -24.47 8.20 39.53
N HIS A 23 -23.73 7.21 40.02
CA HIS A 23 -23.62 5.89 39.40
C HIS A 23 -24.96 5.15 39.34
N ARG A 24 -25.62 5.02 40.50
CA ARG A 24 -26.94 4.37 40.61
C ARG A 24 -28.00 5.10 39.77
N ARG A 25 -27.93 6.43 39.73
CA ARG A 25 -28.80 7.25 38.86
C ARG A 25 -28.49 7.08 37.39
N TYR A 26 -27.24 6.84 36.98
CA TYR A 26 -26.93 6.57 35.58
C TYR A 26 -27.44 5.20 35.15
N TRP A 27 -27.18 4.13 35.90
CA TRP A 27 -27.74 2.82 35.56
C TRP A 27 -29.26 2.80 35.65
N GLY A 28 -29.83 3.43 36.67
CA GLY A 28 -31.26 3.69 36.73
C GLY A 28 -31.75 4.41 35.48
N ALA A 29 -31.06 5.46 35.03
CA ALA A 29 -31.39 6.17 33.81
C ALA A 29 -31.21 5.34 32.53
N VAL A 30 -30.22 4.45 32.42
CA VAL A 30 -30.01 3.55 31.27
C VAL A 30 -31.13 2.50 31.20
N VAL A 31 -31.55 1.98 32.35
CA VAL A 31 -32.64 1.01 32.49
C VAL A 31 -34.00 1.66 32.26
N GLU A 32 -34.21 2.88 32.77
CA GLU A 32 -35.48 3.61 32.71
C GLU A 32 -35.67 4.41 31.42
N ASN A 33 -34.60 4.87 30.76
CA ASN A 33 -34.74 5.74 29.59
C ASN A 33 -35.04 4.98 28.31
N GLN A 34 -36.04 5.52 27.59
CA GLN A 34 -36.29 5.23 26.19
C GLN A 34 -35.10 5.60 25.27
N ILE A 35 -34.06 6.27 25.76
CA ILE A 35 -32.91 6.73 24.94
C ILE A 35 -32.11 5.55 24.37
N VAL A 36 -32.01 4.46 25.13
CA VAL A 36 -31.38 3.20 24.70
C VAL A 36 -32.27 2.44 23.71
N THR A 37 -33.59 2.60 23.85
CA THR A 37 -34.59 1.94 23.01
C THR A 37 -35.03 2.78 21.81
N ALA A 38 -34.75 4.09 21.80
CA ALA A 38 -35.18 5.04 20.80
C ALA A 38 -34.51 4.76 19.46
N ASP A 39 -35.28 4.94 18.39
CA ASP A 39 -34.78 4.72 17.04
C ASP A 39 -33.69 5.73 16.70
N PHE A 40 -32.62 5.23 16.08
CA PHE A 40 -31.55 6.03 15.50
C PHE A 40 -32.07 6.76 14.25
N THR A 41 -32.82 7.84 14.47
CA THR A 41 -33.30 8.70 13.39
C THR A 41 -32.18 9.61 12.87
N PRO A 42 -32.20 10.04 11.60
CA PRO A 42 -31.20 10.97 11.05
C PRO A 42 -31.02 12.27 11.85
N ARG A 43 -32.08 12.72 12.55
CA ARG A 43 -32.04 13.91 13.41
C ARG A 43 -31.27 13.67 14.70
N ASN A 44 -31.41 12.48 15.30
CA ASN A 44 -30.67 12.07 16.49
C ASN A 44 -29.23 11.65 16.16
N LEU A 45 -28.98 11.12 14.97
CA LEU A 45 -27.62 10.80 14.48
C LEU A 45 -26.78 12.05 14.18
N LYS A 46 -27.43 13.16 13.79
CA LYS A 46 -26.79 14.49 13.71
C LYS A 46 -26.56 15.14 15.07
N SER A 47 -27.14 14.59 16.13
CA SER A 47 -26.94 15.10 17.48
C SER A 47 -25.76 14.41 18.13
N GLU A 48 -24.93 15.17 18.85
CA GLU A 48 -23.82 14.69 19.70
C GLU A 48 -24.28 13.75 20.83
N LEU A 49 -25.57 13.38 20.88
CA LEU A 49 -26.17 12.59 21.94
C LEU A 49 -25.58 11.18 22.02
N HIS A 50 -25.57 10.42 20.91
CA HIS A 50 -25.08 9.03 20.95
C HIS A 50 -23.58 8.93 21.27
N PRO A 51 -22.70 9.77 20.67
CA PRO A 51 -21.32 9.88 21.12
C PRO A 51 -21.18 10.23 22.61
N ALA A 52 -21.94 11.20 23.11
CA ALA A 52 -21.88 11.59 24.52
C ALA A 52 -22.39 10.49 25.47
N LEU A 53 -23.42 9.74 25.08
CA LEU A 53 -23.92 8.59 25.84
C LEU A 53 -22.91 7.44 25.86
N ALA A 54 -22.25 7.16 24.74
CA ALA A 54 -21.17 6.19 24.66
C ALA A 54 -20.00 6.59 25.59
N GLN A 55 -19.59 7.86 25.59
CA GLN A 55 -18.55 8.37 26.49
C GLN A 55 -18.95 8.27 27.96
N LEU A 56 -20.21 8.59 28.28
CA LEU A 56 -20.72 8.48 29.64
C LEU A 56 -20.79 7.01 30.10
N ALA A 57 -21.26 6.10 29.24
CA ALA A 57 -21.24 4.67 29.51
C ALA A 57 -19.82 4.15 29.76
N ALA A 58 -18.86 4.58 28.94
CA ALA A 58 -17.45 4.24 29.12
C ALA A 58 -16.90 4.71 30.48
N ALA A 59 -17.16 5.96 30.84
CA ALA A 59 -16.73 6.54 32.12
C ALA A 59 -17.33 5.78 33.31
N VAL A 60 -18.62 5.41 33.21
CA VAL A 60 -19.30 4.63 34.23
C VAL A 60 -18.71 3.23 34.35
N CYS A 61 -18.46 2.52 33.24
CA CYS A 61 -17.79 1.22 33.28
C CYS A 61 -16.42 1.30 33.97
N GLN A 62 -15.65 2.36 33.69
CA GLN A 62 -14.34 2.57 34.32
C GLN A 62 -14.47 2.80 35.84
N CYS A 63 -15.46 3.58 36.26
CA CYS A 63 -15.72 3.79 37.68
C CYS A 63 -16.06 2.48 38.40
N GLU A 64 -16.86 1.61 37.79
CA GLU A 64 -17.20 0.31 38.38
C GLU A 64 -16.00 -0.61 38.53
N ILE A 65 -15.17 -0.69 37.48
CA ILE A 65 -13.91 -1.46 37.53
C ILE A 65 -13.04 -1.00 38.70
N ASN A 66 -12.92 0.32 38.89
CA ASN A 66 -12.11 0.87 39.96
C ASN A 66 -12.72 0.56 41.35
N ARG A 67 -14.05 0.63 41.50
CA ARG A 67 -14.74 0.34 42.78
C ARG A 67 -14.63 -1.13 43.19
N SER A 68 -14.82 -2.05 42.25
CA SER A 68 -14.73 -3.49 42.55
C SER A 68 -13.33 -3.92 42.99
N SER A 69 -12.30 -3.12 42.73
CA SER A 69 -10.96 -3.34 43.27
C SER A 69 -10.80 -2.92 44.73
N GLU A 70 -11.65 -2.02 45.24
CA GLU A 70 -11.56 -1.43 46.58
C GLU A 70 -12.56 -2.03 47.59
N ASP A 71 -13.78 -2.39 47.17
CA ASP A 71 -14.83 -2.93 48.05
C ASP A 71 -15.62 -4.07 47.36
N PRO A 72 -15.34 -5.35 47.67
CA PRO A 72 -15.97 -6.50 47.01
C PRO A 72 -17.41 -6.79 47.48
N ALA A 73 -17.99 -5.98 48.38
CA ALA A 73 -19.32 -6.23 48.94
C ALA A 73 -20.49 -5.76 48.05
N ASP A 74 -20.25 -4.83 47.10
CA ASP A 74 -21.23 -4.42 46.09
C ASP A 74 -20.90 -5.10 44.75
N GLU A 75 -21.75 -6.03 44.34
CA GLU A 75 -21.56 -6.78 43.09
C GLU A 75 -21.94 -5.89 41.88
N PRO A 76 -21.00 -5.51 41.00
CA PRO A 76 -21.31 -4.70 39.83
C PRO A 76 -22.31 -5.44 38.92
N GLN A 77 -23.34 -4.75 38.44
CA GLN A 77 -24.29 -5.30 37.46
C GLN A 77 -24.26 -4.48 36.18
N VAL A 78 -24.08 -5.17 35.05
CA VAL A 78 -24.18 -4.58 33.71
C VAL A 78 -25.63 -4.73 33.23
N PRO A 79 -26.38 -3.63 32.98
CA PRO A 79 -27.76 -3.75 32.52
C PRO A 79 -27.89 -4.34 31.11
N ASP A 80 -28.84 -5.26 30.89
CA ASP A 80 -29.12 -5.86 29.57
C ASP A 80 -29.44 -4.81 28.49
N GLN A 81 -30.11 -3.71 28.88
CA GLN A 81 -30.40 -2.60 27.98
C GLN A 81 -29.12 -1.99 27.40
N LEU A 82 -28.04 -1.92 28.18
CA LEU A 82 -26.76 -1.42 27.70
C LEU A 82 -26.25 -2.32 26.57
N MET A 83 -26.29 -3.65 26.72
CA MET A 83 -25.84 -4.56 25.67
C MET A 83 -26.62 -4.40 24.36
N LEU A 84 -27.95 -4.21 24.45
CA LEU A 84 -28.78 -3.88 23.29
C LEU A 84 -28.37 -2.55 22.64
N TYR A 85 -28.03 -1.53 23.44
CA TYR A 85 -27.53 -0.25 22.94
C TYR A 85 -26.21 -0.42 22.18
N ILE A 86 -25.28 -1.20 22.74
CA ILE A 86 -23.99 -1.50 22.14
C ILE A 86 -24.17 -2.19 20.79
N ASP A 87 -25.02 -3.22 20.69
CA ASP A 87 -25.29 -3.90 19.42
C ASP A 87 -25.75 -2.95 18.33
N ARG A 88 -26.63 -2.01 18.70
CA ARG A 88 -27.10 -0.96 17.79
C ARG A 88 -25.96 -0.03 17.38
N LEU A 89 -25.11 0.41 18.30
CA LEU A 89 -23.94 1.24 17.99
C LEU A 89 -22.92 0.52 17.10
N LEU A 90 -22.65 -0.76 17.34
CA LEU A 90 -21.71 -1.55 16.55
C LEU A 90 -22.18 -1.76 15.11
N SER A 91 -23.49 -1.73 14.87
CA SER A 91 -24.07 -1.81 13.52
C SER A 91 -23.90 -0.53 12.68
N ARG A 92 -23.33 0.54 13.24
CA ARG A 92 -23.24 1.89 12.63
C ARG A 92 -21.96 2.12 11.83
N GLN A 93 -21.98 3.22 11.06
CA GLN A 93 -20.89 3.64 10.17
C GLN A 93 -20.50 5.12 10.34
N GLU A 94 -21.26 5.91 11.09
CA GLU A 94 -21.02 7.34 11.27
C GLU A 94 -19.68 7.61 11.96
N SER A 95 -18.88 8.54 11.42
CA SER A 95 -17.54 8.84 11.94
C SER A 95 -17.53 9.21 13.42
N ALA A 96 -18.50 10.00 13.89
CA ALA A 96 -18.64 10.37 15.30
C ALA A 96 -18.89 9.16 16.22
N ILE A 97 -19.64 8.16 15.73
CA ILE A 97 -19.88 6.90 16.46
C ILE A 97 -18.62 6.03 16.44
N LEU A 98 -17.99 5.86 15.27
CA LEU A 98 -16.77 5.05 15.15
C LEU A 98 -15.62 5.58 16.03
N LEU A 99 -15.58 6.88 16.33
CA LEU A 99 -14.60 7.49 17.23
C LEU A 99 -14.82 7.11 18.71
N VAL A 100 -16.06 6.87 19.14
CA VAL A 100 -16.37 6.55 20.55
C VAL A 100 -16.44 5.06 20.83
N ILE A 101 -16.42 4.20 19.80
CA ILE A 101 -16.45 2.74 19.98
C ILE A 101 -15.24 2.24 20.79
N PRO A 102 -13.97 2.53 20.42
CA PRO A 102 -12.82 2.02 21.17
C PRO A 102 -12.82 2.40 22.67
N PRO A 103 -13.01 3.67 23.07
CA PRO A 103 -13.03 4.03 24.49
C PRO A 103 -14.24 3.46 25.24
N LEU A 104 -15.31 3.04 24.56
CA LEU A 104 -16.47 2.37 25.16
C LEU A 104 -16.27 0.87 25.35
N VAL A 105 -15.87 0.16 24.29
CA VAL A 105 -15.85 -1.31 24.32
C VAL A 105 -14.75 -1.85 25.22
N ARG A 106 -13.64 -1.13 25.38
CA ARG A 106 -12.51 -1.54 26.24
C ARG A 106 -12.92 -1.69 27.72
N PRO A 107 -13.41 -0.64 28.41
CA PRO A 107 -13.84 -0.76 29.81
C PRO A 107 -15.09 -1.63 29.94
N LEU A 108 -16.02 -1.61 28.98
CA LEU A 108 -17.17 -2.51 29.05
C LEU A 108 -16.75 -3.98 29.01
N PHE A 109 -15.81 -4.34 28.15
CA PHE A 109 -15.29 -5.71 28.05
C PHE A 109 -14.60 -6.16 29.36
N GLU A 110 -13.81 -5.28 29.99
CA GLU A 110 -13.20 -5.56 31.29
C GLU A 110 -14.25 -5.77 32.38
N LEU A 111 -15.26 -4.89 32.44
CA LEU A 111 -16.33 -4.99 33.42
C LEU A 111 -17.11 -6.30 33.27
N LEU A 112 -17.47 -6.69 32.04
CA LEU A 112 -18.16 -7.96 31.76
C LEU A 112 -17.34 -9.18 32.19
N ARG A 113 -16.00 -9.13 32.06
CA ARG A 113 -15.12 -10.19 32.54
C ARG A 113 -15.05 -10.26 34.06
N LEU A 114 -15.02 -9.10 34.74
CA LEU A 114 -15.02 -9.02 36.20
C LEU A 114 -16.33 -9.54 36.80
N THR A 115 -17.46 -9.31 36.14
CA THR A 115 -18.79 -9.73 36.58
C THR A 115 -19.18 -11.14 36.10
N GLU A 116 -18.28 -11.86 35.44
CA GLU A 116 -18.57 -13.14 34.76
C GLU A 116 -19.80 -13.10 33.84
N THR A 117 -20.15 -11.90 33.34
CA THR A 117 -21.31 -11.70 32.48
C THR A 117 -20.98 -12.13 31.05
N PRO A 118 -21.88 -12.80 30.33
CA PRO A 118 -21.63 -13.20 28.95
C PRO A 118 -21.24 -12.02 28.06
N LEU A 119 -20.14 -12.15 27.32
CA LEU A 119 -19.62 -11.09 26.43
C LEU A 119 -20.59 -10.70 25.29
N GLY A 120 -21.56 -11.56 24.98
CA GLY A 120 -22.54 -11.32 23.92
C GLY A 120 -21.85 -10.99 22.59
N SER A 121 -22.27 -9.89 21.96
CA SER A 121 -21.73 -9.39 20.69
C SER A 121 -20.27 -8.96 20.73
N LEU A 122 -19.67 -8.78 21.91
CA LEU A 122 -18.26 -8.42 22.05
C LEU A 122 -17.33 -9.64 22.06
N GLY A 123 -17.87 -10.87 22.10
CA GLY A 123 -17.06 -12.09 22.04
C GLY A 123 -16.33 -12.26 20.70
N ALA A 124 -15.04 -12.63 20.75
CA ALA A 124 -14.16 -12.68 19.58
C ALA A 124 -14.75 -13.45 18.39
N ARG A 125 -15.28 -14.64 18.64
CA ARG A 125 -15.85 -15.51 17.60
C ARG A 125 -17.09 -14.90 16.95
N LEU A 126 -18.07 -14.49 17.76
CA LEU A 126 -19.32 -13.92 17.26
C LEU A 126 -19.06 -12.62 16.51
N LEU A 127 -18.19 -11.76 17.05
CA LEU A 127 -17.83 -10.49 16.42
C LEU A 127 -17.08 -10.73 15.09
N SER A 128 -16.15 -11.69 15.05
CA SER A 128 -15.43 -12.06 13.82
C SER A 128 -16.36 -12.60 12.74
N GLU A 129 -17.29 -13.50 13.10
CA GLU A 129 -18.30 -14.04 12.19
C GLU A 129 -19.18 -12.93 11.59
N GLN A 130 -19.62 -11.97 12.41
CA GLN A 130 -20.42 -10.84 11.95
C GLN A 130 -19.63 -9.89 11.05
N VAL A 131 -18.37 -9.56 11.40
CA VAL A 131 -17.50 -8.72 10.58
C VAL A 131 -17.22 -9.36 9.22
N ALA A 132 -16.98 -10.68 9.19
CA ALA A 132 -16.79 -11.41 7.95
C ALA A 132 -18.03 -11.31 7.04
N VAL A 133 -19.24 -11.45 7.61
CA VAL A 133 -20.50 -11.29 6.87
C VAL A 133 -20.67 -9.86 6.36
N ASP A 134 -20.42 -8.86 7.19
CA ASP A 134 -20.60 -7.45 6.82
C ASP A 134 -19.60 -6.98 5.77
N GLY A 135 -18.35 -7.44 5.84
CA GLY A 135 -17.30 -7.12 4.88
C GLY A 135 -17.59 -7.55 3.44
N THR A 136 -18.54 -8.47 3.24
CA THR A 136 -19.01 -8.86 1.90
C THR A 136 -19.99 -7.86 1.29
N LYS A 137 -20.58 -6.97 2.10
CA LYS A 137 -21.62 -6.04 1.69
C LYS A 137 -21.02 -4.77 1.08
N ALA A 138 -21.75 -4.14 0.18
CA ALA A 138 -21.37 -2.85 -0.40
C ALA A 138 -21.54 -1.67 0.59
N THR A 139 -22.42 -1.83 1.58
CA THR A 139 -22.69 -0.83 2.62
C THR A 139 -21.83 -1.08 3.86
N LEU A 140 -21.42 -0.02 4.57
CA LEU A 140 -20.66 -0.12 5.83
C LEU A 140 -21.53 -0.40 7.07
N GLY A 141 -22.71 -1.00 6.89
CA GLY A 141 -23.54 -1.45 8.01
C GLY A 141 -22.80 -2.53 8.78
N GLY A 142 -22.31 -2.19 9.98
CA GLY A 142 -21.42 -3.03 10.78
C GLY A 142 -19.97 -2.56 10.88
N ALA A 143 -19.59 -1.39 10.33
CA ALA A 143 -18.22 -0.87 10.48
C ALA A 143 -17.81 -0.74 11.95
N GLY A 144 -18.76 -0.40 12.84
CA GLY A 144 -18.52 -0.36 14.28
C GLY A 144 -18.05 -1.70 14.86
N ARG A 145 -18.53 -2.84 14.35
CA ARG A 145 -18.06 -4.17 14.77
C ARG A 145 -16.60 -4.40 14.43
N ALA A 146 -16.16 -4.00 13.24
CA ALA A 146 -14.76 -4.13 12.83
C ALA A 146 -13.84 -3.26 13.70
N ILE A 147 -14.28 -2.03 14.00
CA ILE A 147 -13.57 -1.12 14.93
C ILE A 147 -13.48 -1.72 16.34
N ALA A 148 -14.58 -2.28 16.85
CA ALA A 148 -14.58 -2.96 18.15
C ALA A 148 -13.66 -4.20 18.15
N LEU A 149 -13.66 -4.99 17.07
CA LEU A 149 -12.80 -6.17 16.93
C LEU A 149 -11.31 -5.78 17.02
N GLY A 150 -10.91 -4.71 16.33
CA GLY A 150 -9.57 -4.13 16.44
C GLY A 150 -9.24 -3.65 17.86
N ALA A 151 -10.14 -2.88 18.46
CA ALA A 151 -9.96 -2.32 19.82
C ALA A 151 -9.91 -3.39 20.93
N LEU A 152 -10.41 -4.59 20.70
CA LEU A 152 -10.42 -5.69 21.66
C LEU A 152 -9.40 -6.79 21.34
N THR A 153 -8.64 -6.67 20.24
CA THR A 153 -7.77 -7.74 19.71
C THR A 153 -6.82 -8.29 20.78
N SER A 154 -6.09 -7.44 21.50
CA SER A 154 -5.13 -7.88 22.54
C SER A 154 -5.79 -8.28 23.87
N ARG A 155 -7.10 -8.03 24.02
CA ARG A 155 -7.87 -8.26 25.26
C ARG A 155 -8.59 -9.62 25.27
N TYR A 156 -8.68 -10.27 24.11
CA TYR A 156 -9.26 -11.62 24.00
C TYR A 156 -8.35 -12.72 24.56
N GLY A 157 -7.06 -12.46 24.67
CA GLY A 157 -6.06 -13.35 25.27
C GLY A 157 -5.15 -12.60 26.25
N ALA A 158 -3.96 -13.15 26.51
CA ALA A 158 -2.88 -12.46 27.21
C ALA A 158 -2.06 -11.66 26.18
N GLY A 159 -2.64 -10.59 25.63
CA GLY A 159 -2.07 -9.88 24.48
C GLY A 159 -2.40 -10.57 23.16
N LEU A 160 -1.40 -10.79 22.29
CA LEU A 160 -1.61 -11.47 21.00
C LEU A 160 -1.61 -13.00 21.09
N GLU A 161 -1.53 -13.56 22.28
CA GLU A 161 -1.56 -15.01 22.47
C GLU A 161 -3.00 -15.56 22.43
N GLY A 162 -3.15 -16.74 21.83
CA GLY A 162 -4.40 -17.51 21.85
C GLY A 162 -5.17 -17.51 20.52
N GLU A 163 -6.02 -18.52 20.37
CA GLU A 163 -6.80 -18.78 19.15
C GLU A 163 -7.75 -17.62 18.80
N SER A 164 -8.33 -16.97 19.81
CA SER A 164 -9.24 -15.83 19.62
C SER A 164 -8.53 -14.64 18.98
N THR A 165 -7.30 -14.33 19.41
CA THR A 165 -6.52 -13.24 18.83
C THR A 165 -6.12 -13.55 17.39
N ALA A 166 -5.62 -14.76 17.12
CA ALA A 166 -5.29 -15.20 15.77
C ALA A 166 -6.51 -15.14 14.82
N LEU A 167 -7.70 -15.51 15.31
CA LEU A 167 -8.96 -15.38 14.58
C LEU A 167 -9.29 -13.91 14.26
N THR A 168 -9.16 -13.01 15.23
CA THR A 168 -9.47 -11.59 15.03
C THR A 168 -8.55 -10.94 14.00
N VAL A 169 -7.23 -11.16 14.11
CA VAL A 169 -6.23 -10.63 13.15
C VAL A 169 -6.45 -11.22 11.76
N SER A 170 -6.75 -12.52 11.66
CA SER A 170 -7.10 -13.16 10.39
C SER A 170 -8.35 -12.55 9.75
N THR A 171 -9.37 -12.25 10.57
CA THR A 171 -10.62 -11.64 10.11
C THR A 171 -10.38 -10.22 9.61
N LEU A 172 -9.63 -9.41 10.35
CA LEU A 172 -9.26 -8.06 9.92
C LEU A 172 -8.36 -8.09 8.67
N GLY A 173 -7.43 -9.05 8.58
CA GLY A 173 -6.63 -9.28 7.39
C GLY A 173 -7.48 -9.60 6.17
N THR A 174 -8.48 -10.48 6.31
CA THR A 174 -9.43 -10.78 5.23
C THR A 174 -10.24 -9.54 4.81
N LEU A 175 -10.54 -8.64 5.74
CA LEU A 175 -11.25 -7.40 5.45
C LEU A 175 -10.39 -6.40 4.64
N THR A 176 -9.05 -6.49 4.69
CA THR A 176 -8.15 -5.63 3.88
C THR A 176 -8.22 -5.91 2.38
N ILE A 177 -8.78 -7.05 1.97
CA ILE A 177 -9.04 -7.41 0.57
C ILE A 177 -10.52 -7.32 0.20
N ALA A 178 -11.35 -6.68 1.03
CA ALA A 178 -12.77 -6.51 0.76
C ALA A 178 -13.01 -5.75 -0.55
N ARG A 179 -14.08 -6.13 -1.27
CA ARG A 179 -14.43 -5.52 -2.56
C ARG A 179 -14.66 -4.00 -2.45
N ALA A 180 -15.32 -3.56 -1.38
CA ALA A 180 -15.55 -2.14 -1.16
C ALA A 180 -14.31 -1.49 -0.53
N VAL A 181 -13.85 -0.39 -1.12
CA VAL A 181 -12.68 0.35 -0.60
C VAL A 181 -12.88 0.84 0.83
N ASP A 182 -14.09 1.26 1.18
CA ASP A 182 -14.35 1.79 2.51
C ASP A 182 -14.20 0.72 3.60
N TRP A 183 -14.53 -0.55 3.31
CA TRP A 183 -14.28 -1.67 4.22
C TRP A 183 -12.79 -1.91 4.44
N ARG A 184 -11.97 -1.76 3.39
CA ARG A 184 -10.51 -1.87 3.50
C ARG A 184 -9.90 -0.75 4.34
N VAL A 185 -10.44 0.48 4.22
CA VAL A 185 -10.06 1.61 5.10
C VAL A 185 -10.44 1.32 6.56
N ILE A 186 -11.66 0.80 6.81
CA ILE A 186 -12.09 0.38 8.14
C ILE A 186 -11.21 -0.73 8.70
N ALA A 187 -10.81 -1.70 7.87
CA ALA A 187 -9.88 -2.76 8.26
C ALA A 187 -8.54 -2.19 8.72
N ALA A 188 -7.93 -1.29 7.93
CA ALA A 188 -6.68 -0.63 8.30
C ALA A 188 -6.82 0.15 9.62
N ARG A 189 -7.92 0.87 9.82
CA ARG A 189 -8.18 1.56 11.09
C ARG A 189 -8.35 0.59 12.27
N ALA A 190 -8.98 -0.56 12.06
CA ALA A 190 -9.12 -1.59 13.09
C ALA A 190 -7.77 -2.26 13.42
N LEU A 191 -6.92 -2.51 12.42
CA LEU A 191 -5.56 -3.01 12.62
C LEU A 191 -4.69 -2.02 13.41
N GLU A 192 -4.84 -0.71 13.15
CA GLU A 192 -4.17 0.33 13.93
C GLU A 192 -4.60 0.30 15.40
N LEU A 193 -5.89 0.08 15.69
CA LEU A 193 -6.38 -0.08 17.06
C LEU A 193 -5.81 -1.34 17.74
N ALA A 194 -5.67 -2.43 16.98
CA ALA A 194 -5.05 -3.65 17.48
C ALA A 194 -3.56 -3.45 17.82
N LEU A 195 -2.83 -2.64 17.04
CA LEU A 195 -1.45 -2.26 17.32
C LEU A 195 -1.34 -1.34 18.55
N GLN A 196 -2.25 -0.37 18.70
CA GLN A 196 -2.27 0.54 19.85
C GLN A 196 -2.42 -0.18 21.20
N ASP A 197 -3.27 -1.20 21.25
CA ASP A 197 -3.50 -1.97 22.48
C ASP A 197 -2.43 -3.06 22.70
N LEU A 198 -1.47 -3.21 21.78
CA LEU A 198 -0.41 -4.20 21.90
C LEU A 198 0.76 -3.71 22.76
N GLY A 199 1.19 -2.46 22.56
CA GLY A 199 2.37 -1.89 23.23
C GLY A 199 3.58 -2.83 23.17
N ASP A 200 4.18 -3.12 24.34
CA ASP A 200 5.33 -4.01 24.48
C ASP A 200 5.02 -5.49 24.19
N GLY A 201 3.74 -5.86 24.12
CA GLY A 201 3.29 -7.24 23.84
C GLY A 201 3.63 -7.75 22.44
N LEU A 202 4.13 -6.90 21.54
CA LEU A 202 4.62 -7.31 20.22
C LEU A 202 5.85 -8.24 20.32
N ALA A 203 6.67 -8.06 21.36
CA ALA A 203 7.88 -8.84 21.56
C ALA A 203 7.60 -10.32 21.84
N THR A 204 6.47 -10.61 22.50
CA THR A 204 6.06 -11.97 22.89
C THR A 204 5.01 -12.56 21.96
N ALA A 205 4.53 -11.82 20.97
CA ALA A 205 3.46 -12.26 20.08
C ALA A 205 3.81 -13.55 19.29
N PRO A 206 2.81 -14.41 19.00
CA PRO A 206 3.00 -15.57 18.12
C PRO A 206 3.37 -15.17 16.69
N GLU A 207 4.26 -15.93 16.06
CA GLU A 207 4.75 -15.68 14.69
C GLU A 207 3.62 -15.65 13.65
N ASP A 208 2.65 -16.55 13.76
CA ASP A 208 1.55 -16.61 12.81
C ASP A 208 0.64 -15.36 12.90
N VAL A 209 0.48 -14.79 14.09
CA VAL A 209 -0.29 -13.57 14.31
C VAL A 209 0.44 -12.35 13.74
N VAL A 210 1.74 -12.22 14.03
CA VAL A 210 2.56 -11.12 13.50
C VAL A 210 2.65 -11.20 11.98
N SER A 211 2.86 -12.39 11.41
CA SER A 211 2.90 -12.60 9.97
C SER A 211 1.57 -12.20 9.28
N LYS A 212 0.42 -12.60 9.85
CA LYS A 212 -0.91 -12.19 9.34
C LYS A 212 -1.12 -10.68 9.44
N LEU A 213 -0.72 -10.06 10.55
CA LEU A 213 -0.82 -8.63 10.78
C LEU A 213 0.00 -7.85 9.74
N VAL A 214 1.27 -8.22 9.57
CA VAL A 214 2.19 -7.58 8.63
C VAL A 214 1.74 -7.83 7.19
N SER A 215 1.26 -9.02 6.87
CA SER A 215 0.68 -9.34 5.55
C SER A 215 -0.53 -8.47 5.22
N ALA A 216 -1.41 -8.24 6.20
CA ALA A 216 -2.56 -7.34 6.04
C ALA A 216 -2.13 -5.87 5.82
N ILE A 217 -1.12 -5.40 6.56
CA ILE A 217 -0.54 -4.07 6.38
C ILE A 217 0.11 -3.95 5.00
N HIS A 218 0.96 -4.90 4.62
CA HIS A 218 1.60 -4.96 3.30
C HIS A 218 0.56 -4.93 2.17
N THR A 219 -0.51 -5.71 2.31
CA THR A 219 -1.63 -5.75 1.34
C THR A 219 -2.27 -4.37 1.19
N GLY A 220 -2.56 -3.68 2.30
CA GLY A 220 -3.12 -2.32 2.26
C GLY A 220 -2.17 -1.28 1.65
N LEU A 221 -0.85 -1.38 1.89
CA LEU A 221 0.18 -0.53 1.29
C LEU A 221 0.38 -0.77 -0.22
N ASN A 222 -0.17 -1.87 -0.73
CA ASN A 222 -0.15 -2.26 -2.15
C ASN A 222 -1.53 -2.16 -2.81
N ASP A 223 -2.45 -1.40 -2.22
CA ASP A 223 -3.76 -1.12 -2.82
C ASP A 223 -3.69 -0.04 -3.90
N TYR A 224 -3.65 -0.48 -5.15
CA TYR A 224 -3.67 0.36 -6.35
C TYR A 224 -5.02 0.32 -7.09
N THR A 225 -6.12 0.08 -6.36
CA THR A 225 -7.45 0.03 -6.96
C THR A 225 -7.83 1.40 -7.54
N VAL A 226 -8.27 1.41 -8.79
CA VAL A 226 -8.77 2.60 -9.50
C VAL A 226 -10.22 2.37 -9.91
N ASP A 227 -11.08 3.36 -9.67
CA ASP A 227 -12.45 3.41 -10.18
C ASP A 227 -12.71 4.74 -10.91
N GLU A 228 -13.97 5.05 -11.19
CA GLU A 228 -14.41 6.29 -11.84
C GLU A 228 -14.06 7.58 -11.07
N ARG A 229 -13.76 7.48 -9.76
CA ARG A 229 -13.28 8.58 -8.91
C ARG A 229 -11.75 8.73 -8.94
N GLY A 230 -11.05 7.85 -9.64
CA GLY A 230 -9.59 7.78 -9.68
C GLY A 230 -9.02 6.72 -8.75
N ASP A 231 -7.84 6.96 -8.21
CA ASP A 231 -7.11 6.02 -7.34
C ASP A 231 -7.71 5.99 -5.94
N ILE A 232 -8.76 5.20 -5.75
CA ILE A 232 -9.42 4.99 -4.45
C ILE A 232 -8.54 4.18 -3.49
N GLY A 233 -7.66 3.31 -4.01
CA GLY A 233 -6.72 2.53 -3.21
C GLY A 233 -5.74 3.41 -2.42
N SER A 234 -5.48 4.63 -2.88
CA SER A 234 -4.71 5.63 -2.14
C SER A 234 -5.27 5.92 -0.73
N LEU A 235 -6.58 5.81 -0.51
CA LEU A 235 -7.21 5.98 0.82
C LEU A 235 -6.78 4.85 1.77
N VAL A 236 -6.72 3.62 1.27
CA VAL A 236 -6.28 2.45 2.03
C VAL A 236 -4.79 2.60 2.35
N ARG A 237 -3.96 2.89 1.34
CA ARG A 237 -2.51 3.12 1.52
C ARG A 237 -2.22 4.20 2.56
N LEU A 238 -2.96 5.31 2.53
CA LEU A 238 -2.83 6.38 3.52
C LEU A 238 -3.14 5.88 4.93
N GLN A 239 -4.24 5.15 5.13
CA GLN A 239 -4.59 4.63 6.46
C GLN A 239 -3.58 3.56 6.93
N THR A 240 -3.12 2.70 6.04
CA THR A 240 -2.21 1.61 6.37
C THR A 240 -0.76 2.08 6.61
N LEU A 241 -0.37 3.25 6.08
CA LEU A 241 0.89 3.89 6.45
C LEU A 241 0.96 4.23 7.95
N ASP A 242 -0.18 4.53 8.59
CA ASP A 242 -0.21 4.70 10.06
C ASP A 242 0.12 3.38 10.76
N CYS A 243 -0.53 2.28 10.35
CA CYS A 243 -0.26 0.95 10.88
C CYS A 243 1.21 0.55 10.74
N ALA A 244 1.79 0.76 9.56
CA ALA A 244 3.18 0.43 9.29
C ALA A 244 4.14 1.27 10.14
N SER A 245 3.89 2.57 10.25
CA SER A 245 4.70 3.46 11.08
C SER A 245 4.64 3.05 12.55
N HIS A 246 3.45 2.73 13.06
CA HIS A 246 3.26 2.32 14.44
C HIS A 246 3.92 0.96 14.72
N PHE A 247 3.72 -0.04 13.87
CA PHE A 247 4.40 -1.33 13.98
C PHE A 247 5.92 -1.16 14.07
N LEU A 248 6.50 -0.32 13.20
CA LEU A 248 7.95 -0.10 13.18
C LEU A 248 8.45 0.69 14.40
N GLN A 249 7.64 1.60 14.95
CA GLN A 249 7.95 2.28 16.21
C GLN A 249 8.01 1.28 17.38
N LEU A 250 7.02 0.40 17.50
CA LEU A 250 7.03 -0.69 18.50
C LEU A 250 8.24 -1.61 18.29
N TRP A 251 8.50 -2.01 17.05
CA TRP A 251 9.62 -2.89 16.71
C TRP A 251 10.99 -2.32 17.11
N ARG A 252 11.20 -1.00 17.01
CA ARG A 252 12.42 -0.30 17.46
C ARG A 252 12.52 -0.14 18.98
N GLY A 253 11.39 -0.15 19.68
CA GLY A 253 11.36 -0.16 21.14
C GLY A 253 11.79 -1.51 21.73
N MET A 254 11.67 -2.60 20.96
CA MET A 254 11.93 -3.96 21.46
C MET A 254 13.40 -4.20 21.90
N PRO A 255 13.65 -5.13 22.84
CA PRO A 255 15.00 -5.58 23.14
C PRO A 255 15.59 -6.40 21.98
N THR A 256 16.92 -6.44 21.87
CA THR A 256 17.64 -7.39 21.03
C THR A 256 17.84 -8.69 21.79
N GLU A 257 17.54 -9.82 21.16
CA GLU A 257 17.75 -11.16 21.73
C GLU A 257 19.06 -11.75 21.21
N GLN A 258 19.75 -12.55 22.03
CA GLN A 258 20.89 -13.33 21.54
C GLN A 258 20.40 -14.45 20.64
N ALA A 259 21.18 -14.79 19.60
CA ALA A 259 20.87 -15.92 18.74
C ALA A 259 20.69 -17.20 19.57
N HIS A 260 19.67 -18.00 19.25
CA HIS A 260 19.33 -19.23 19.99
C HIS A 260 20.48 -20.26 20.09
N ASP A 261 21.45 -20.18 19.19
CA ASP A 261 22.63 -21.05 19.13
C ASP A 261 23.91 -20.37 19.66
N GLY A 262 23.82 -19.13 20.15
CA GLY A 262 24.95 -18.32 20.60
C GLY A 262 25.95 -17.93 19.52
N SER A 263 25.66 -18.20 18.24
CA SER A 263 26.64 -18.07 17.14
C SER A 263 26.53 -16.73 16.38
N GLY A 264 25.46 -15.97 16.60
CA GLY A 264 25.15 -14.74 15.88
C GLY A 264 25.12 -13.47 16.74
N PRO A 265 25.24 -12.28 16.11
CA PRO A 265 25.03 -11.01 16.79
C PRO A 265 23.58 -10.92 17.33
N PRO A 266 23.34 -10.14 18.40
CA PRO A 266 22.00 -9.91 18.92
C PRO A 266 21.08 -9.34 17.83
N GLN A 267 19.89 -9.92 17.69
CA GLN A 267 18.91 -9.52 16.69
C GLN A 267 17.54 -9.28 17.32
N ARG A 268 16.80 -8.33 16.77
CA ARG A 268 15.38 -8.14 17.12
C ARG A 268 14.56 -9.25 16.45
N ARG A 269 13.49 -9.69 17.08
CA ARG A 269 12.46 -10.49 16.39
C ARG A 269 11.85 -9.66 15.25
N TRP A 270 11.25 -10.32 14.27
CA TRP A 270 10.49 -9.69 13.18
C TRP A 270 11.31 -8.80 12.22
N ILE A 271 12.60 -9.11 12.01
CA ILE A 271 13.45 -8.37 11.07
C ILE A 271 12.89 -8.43 9.65
N SER A 272 12.48 -9.61 9.18
CA SER A 272 11.95 -9.81 7.83
C SER A 272 10.67 -9.02 7.58
N GLU A 273 9.75 -9.08 8.54
CA GLU A 273 8.48 -8.34 8.55
C GLU A 273 8.72 -6.83 8.56
N SER A 274 9.65 -6.37 9.38
CA SER A 274 10.01 -4.96 9.46
C SER A 274 10.67 -4.47 8.18
N GLN A 275 11.54 -5.29 7.57
CA GLN A 275 12.14 -5.00 6.26
C GLN A 275 11.08 -4.89 5.16
N LEU A 276 10.04 -5.73 5.18
CA LEU A 276 8.92 -5.65 4.24
C LEU A 276 8.17 -4.32 4.35
N LEU A 277 7.85 -3.88 5.57
CA LEU A 277 7.16 -2.61 5.78
C LEU A 277 8.06 -1.39 5.50
N LEU A 278 9.35 -1.48 5.81
CA LEU A 278 10.34 -0.45 5.44
C LEU A 278 10.48 -0.35 3.92
N ALA A 279 10.48 -1.49 3.21
CA ALA A 279 10.46 -1.56 1.76
C ALA A 279 9.23 -0.82 1.19
N ASP A 280 8.03 -1.09 1.71
CA ASP A 280 6.82 -0.38 1.28
C ASP A 280 6.91 1.13 1.54
N ILE A 281 7.41 1.56 2.70
CA ILE A 281 7.60 2.98 3.01
C ILE A 281 8.60 3.63 2.04
N LEU A 282 9.74 3.00 1.76
CA LEU A 282 10.73 3.51 0.80
C LEU A 282 10.11 3.67 -0.60
N ARG A 283 9.39 2.65 -1.07
CA ARG A 283 8.68 2.68 -2.36
C ARG A 283 7.63 3.79 -2.41
N LEU A 284 6.76 3.86 -1.39
CA LEU A 284 5.68 4.86 -1.32
C LEU A 284 6.21 6.29 -1.10
N SER A 285 7.41 6.45 -0.53
CA SER A 285 8.08 7.76 -0.40
C SER A 285 8.49 8.35 -1.77
N LEU A 286 8.44 7.54 -2.83
CA LEU A 286 8.61 7.93 -4.22
C LEU A 286 7.33 7.62 -5.02
N GLU A 287 6.15 7.72 -4.40
CA GLU A 287 4.88 7.49 -5.10
C GLU A 287 4.49 8.68 -5.99
N LYS A 288 3.84 8.42 -7.13
CA LYS A 288 3.32 9.48 -8.02
C LYS A 288 2.26 10.40 -7.38
N LEU A 289 1.50 9.90 -6.41
CA LEU A 289 0.44 10.66 -5.73
C LEU A 289 0.99 11.45 -4.55
N ASP A 290 0.86 12.76 -4.63
CA ASP A 290 1.37 13.73 -3.67
C ASP A 290 1.01 13.44 -2.20
N ARG A 291 -0.27 13.11 -1.92
CA ARG A 291 -0.72 12.82 -0.56
C ARG A 291 -0.05 11.57 0.02
N VAL A 292 0.03 10.50 -0.76
CA VAL A 292 0.65 9.23 -0.34
C VAL A 292 2.14 9.43 -0.15
N ARG A 293 2.80 10.06 -1.13
CA ARG A 293 4.23 10.39 -1.08
C ARG A 293 4.56 11.22 0.14
N SER A 294 3.74 12.23 0.46
CA SER A 294 3.97 13.10 1.62
C SER A 294 3.89 12.36 2.93
N LYS A 295 2.87 11.51 3.10
CA LYS A 295 2.72 10.71 4.31
C LYS A 295 3.86 9.69 4.45
N ALA A 296 4.19 8.99 3.38
CA ALA A 296 5.29 8.02 3.37
C ALA A 296 6.66 8.68 3.60
N ALA A 297 6.87 9.90 3.11
CA ALA A 297 8.09 10.68 3.39
C ALA A 297 8.24 11.00 4.88
N LEU A 298 7.15 11.36 5.56
CA LEU A 298 7.14 11.57 7.01
C LEU A 298 7.44 10.26 7.76
N CYS A 299 6.77 9.16 7.38
CA CYS A 299 7.09 7.85 7.94
C CYS A 299 8.57 7.52 7.72
N ARG A 300 9.09 7.68 6.51
CA ARG A 300 10.50 7.44 6.18
C ARG A 300 11.44 8.28 7.05
N ARG A 301 11.17 9.56 7.27
CA ARG A 301 11.98 10.41 8.17
C ARG A 301 12.02 9.84 9.58
N ASP A 302 10.86 9.47 10.13
CA ASP A 302 10.77 8.94 11.49
C ASP A 302 11.42 7.54 11.59
N GLN A 303 11.51 6.83 10.46
CA GLN A 303 12.16 5.52 10.36
C GLN A 303 13.68 5.61 10.04
N PHE A 304 14.21 6.61 9.37
CA PHE A 304 15.62 6.63 8.96
C PHE A 304 16.34 7.83 9.57
N THR A 305 17.13 7.58 10.63
CA THR A 305 17.93 8.60 11.35
C THR A 305 19.00 9.26 10.49
N GLU A 306 19.39 8.63 9.39
CA GLU A 306 20.42 9.13 8.46
C GLU A 306 19.93 10.29 7.59
N MET A 307 18.62 10.53 7.52
CA MET A 307 18.06 11.62 6.73
C MET A 307 17.80 12.83 7.63
N SER A 308 18.82 13.68 7.79
CA SER A 308 18.63 15.03 8.33
C SER A 308 17.94 15.88 7.26
N ILE A 309 16.65 15.65 7.08
CA ILE A 309 15.85 16.40 6.12
C ILE A 309 15.52 17.74 6.80
N PRO A 310 15.95 18.89 6.24
CA PRO A 310 15.63 20.20 6.81
C PRO A 310 14.12 20.38 6.97
N ASP A 311 13.72 21.20 7.95
CA ASP A 311 12.32 21.42 8.33
C ASP A 311 11.39 21.50 7.11
N PHE A 312 10.51 20.49 7.01
CA PHE A 312 9.70 20.10 5.86
C PHE A 312 8.55 21.06 5.52
N ALA A 313 8.71 22.35 5.83
CA ALA A 313 7.67 23.35 5.62
C ALA A 313 7.32 23.56 4.13
N GLU A 314 8.14 23.08 3.20
CA GLU A 314 7.93 23.28 1.75
C GLU A 314 8.08 21.96 0.94
N LEU A 315 7.19 21.00 1.24
CA LEU A 315 6.67 19.93 0.36
C LEU A 315 7.63 18.86 -0.25
N PRO A 316 7.25 17.56 -0.21
CA PRO A 316 7.92 16.41 -0.89
C PRO A 316 7.72 16.40 -2.41
N HIS A 317 7.62 17.58 -3.00
CA HIS A 317 7.44 17.85 -4.43
C HIS A 317 8.67 18.58 -4.97
N GLY A 318 9.55 19.06 -4.08
CA GLY A 318 10.80 19.70 -4.44
C GLY A 318 11.83 18.70 -4.93
N ILE A 319 12.63 19.16 -5.89
CA ILE A 319 13.79 18.48 -6.45
C ILE A 319 14.75 17.96 -5.36
N VAL A 320 14.93 18.73 -4.28
CA VAL A 320 15.78 18.39 -3.13
C VAL A 320 15.33 17.12 -2.44
N TYR A 321 14.02 16.96 -2.22
CA TYR A 321 13.50 15.76 -1.59
C TYR A 321 13.75 14.54 -2.47
N ILE A 322 13.50 14.65 -3.78
CA ILE A 322 13.68 13.53 -4.70
C ILE A 322 15.16 13.10 -4.76
N ALA A 323 16.08 14.05 -4.79
CA ALA A 323 17.51 13.78 -4.73
C ALA A 323 17.89 12.98 -3.46
N LEU A 324 17.50 13.47 -2.28
CA LEU A 324 17.75 12.78 -0.99
C LEU A 324 17.05 11.42 -0.92
N ALA A 325 15.85 11.32 -1.46
CA ALA A 325 15.08 10.08 -1.44
C ALA A 325 15.72 8.99 -2.32
N LEU A 326 16.37 9.37 -3.43
CA LEU A 326 17.05 8.48 -4.37
C LEU A 326 18.51 8.19 -4.01
N GLU A 327 19.16 9.04 -3.20
CA GLU A 327 20.56 8.89 -2.78
C GLU A 327 20.96 7.44 -2.39
N PRO A 328 20.15 6.69 -1.61
CA PRO A 328 20.55 5.34 -1.22
C PRO A 328 20.74 4.36 -2.38
N LEU A 329 20.26 4.66 -3.59
CA LEU A 329 20.53 3.84 -4.79
C LEU A 329 22.04 3.75 -5.12
N CYS A 330 22.83 4.71 -4.64
CA CYS A 330 24.27 4.81 -4.91
C CYS A 330 25.10 4.75 -3.62
N GLN A 331 24.55 4.20 -2.55
CA GLN A 331 25.25 4.04 -1.27
C GLN A 331 25.68 2.56 -1.07
N PRO A 332 26.93 2.28 -0.68
CA PRO A 332 27.40 0.91 -0.45
C PRO A 332 26.68 0.18 0.67
N SER A 333 26.13 0.94 1.64
CA SER A 333 25.40 0.40 2.80
C SER A 333 23.98 -0.05 2.48
N SER A 334 23.45 0.29 1.29
CA SER A 334 22.05 0.02 0.95
C SER A 334 21.81 -1.46 0.71
N PRO A 335 20.92 -2.11 1.50
CA PRO A 335 20.64 -3.52 1.31
C PRO A 335 19.82 -3.77 0.02
N PRO A 336 19.92 -4.97 -0.60
CA PRO A 336 19.25 -5.27 -1.86
C PRO A 336 17.72 -5.05 -1.85
N TRP A 337 17.05 -5.34 -0.72
CA TRP A 337 15.60 -5.12 -0.57
C TRP A 337 15.24 -3.63 -0.62
N ALA A 338 16.10 -2.75 -0.09
CA ALA A 338 15.89 -1.31 -0.11
C ALA A 338 16.11 -0.76 -1.53
N ILE A 339 17.18 -1.21 -2.20
CA ILE A 339 17.46 -0.85 -3.60
C ILE A 339 16.28 -1.23 -4.49
N ARG A 340 15.76 -2.46 -4.37
CA ARG A 340 14.58 -2.89 -5.13
C ARG A 340 13.38 -1.97 -4.91
N SER A 341 13.07 -1.68 -3.65
CA SER A 341 11.93 -0.84 -3.28
C SER A 341 12.07 0.59 -3.80
N LEU A 342 13.28 1.15 -3.75
CA LEU A 342 13.58 2.46 -4.30
C LEU A 342 13.48 2.48 -5.83
N VAL A 343 13.87 1.41 -6.53
CA VAL A 343 13.69 1.28 -7.98
C VAL A 343 12.20 1.21 -8.33
N GLU A 344 11.39 0.46 -7.58
CA GLU A 344 9.92 0.43 -7.76
C GLU A 344 9.29 1.81 -7.51
N GLY A 345 9.76 2.52 -6.48
CA GLY A 345 9.38 3.90 -6.21
C GLY A 345 9.78 4.85 -7.36
N ALA A 346 11.02 4.76 -7.84
CA ALA A 346 11.52 5.53 -8.97
C ALA A 346 10.67 5.28 -10.24
N ILE A 347 10.27 4.03 -10.49
CA ILE A 347 9.32 3.67 -11.56
C ILE A 347 7.99 4.40 -11.39
N SER A 348 7.44 4.46 -10.17
CA SER A 348 6.17 5.15 -9.89
C SER A 348 6.28 6.65 -10.20
N VAL A 349 7.24 7.36 -9.59
CA VAL A 349 7.36 8.82 -9.72
C VAL A 349 7.90 9.27 -11.09
N ALA A 350 8.91 8.59 -11.63
CA ALA A 350 9.58 8.97 -12.89
C ALA A 350 9.00 8.28 -14.14
N GLY A 351 8.03 7.38 -13.97
CA GLY A 351 7.31 6.68 -15.05
C GLY A 351 5.85 7.10 -15.24
N GLY A 352 5.19 7.68 -14.23
CA GLY A 352 3.76 7.99 -14.29
C GLY A 352 3.27 9.16 -13.41
N GLY A 353 4.17 10.03 -12.94
CA GLY A 353 3.84 11.24 -12.17
C GLY A 353 3.19 12.37 -12.97
N ALA A 354 2.70 13.40 -12.27
CA ALA A 354 2.33 14.67 -12.88
C ALA A 354 3.53 15.31 -13.58
N GLU A 355 3.32 16.07 -14.66
CA GLU A 355 4.38 16.51 -15.59
C GLU A 355 5.61 17.12 -14.87
N THR A 356 5.41 18.09 -13.97
CA THR A 356 6.52 18.72 -13.25
C THR A 356 7.27 17.72 -12.37
N LEU A 357 6.55 16.89 -11.62
CA LEU A 357 7.13 15.87 -10.76
C LEU A 357 7.89 14.81 -11.56
N LEU A 358 7.33 14.41 -12.70
CA LEU A 358 7.91 13.47 -13.64
C LEU A 358 9.24 14.01 -14.18
N GLN A 359 9.27 15.26 -14.62
CA GLN A 359 10.47 15.93 -15.14
C GLN A 359 11.57 16.03 -14.07
N LEU A 360 11.23 16.53 -12.89
CA LEU A 360 12.18 16.66 -11.78
C LEU A 360 12.74 15.30 -11.36
N SER A 361 11.88 14.28 -11.24
CA SER A 361 12.32 12.94 -10.82
C SER A 361 13.23 12.27 -11.84
N ARG A 362 12.93 12.47 -13.13
CA ARG A 362 13.78 12.00 -14.22
C ARG A 362 15.13 12.69 -14.25
N GLN A 363 15.14 14.01 -14.07
CA GLN A 363 16.36 14.80 -14.01
C GLN A 363 17.27 14.33 -12.87
N GLU A 364 16.72 14.19 -11.65
CA GLU A 364 17.51 13.77 -10.49
C GLU A 364 17.99 12.31 -10.61
N LEU A 365 17.13 11.40 -11.08
CA LEU A 365 17.51 10.01 -11.26
C LEU A 365 18.64 9.85 -12.30
N VAL A 366 18.55 10.52 -13.45
CA VAL A 366 19.60 10.47 -14.47
C VAL A 366 20.85 11.18 -14.01
N GLY A 367 20.72 12.33 -13.33
CA GLY A 367 21.84 13.06 -12.76
C GLY A 367 22.63 12.20 -11.77
N LEU A 368 21.92 11.54 -10.85
CA LEU A 368 22.50 10.62 -9.87
C LEU A 368 23.20 9.44 -10.57
N LEU A 369 22.51 8.72 -11.46
CA LEU A 369 23.04 7.53 -12.13
C LEU A 369 24.20 7.82 -13.09
N SER A 370 24.25 9.02 -13.67
CA SER A 370 25.33 9.43 -14.58
C SER A 370 26.62 9.79 -13.83
N GLN A 371 26.51 10.17 -12.56
CA GLN A 371 27.65 10.54 -11.70
C GLN A 371 28.07 9.40 -10.77
N ALA A 372 27.22 8.40 -10.59
CA ALA A 372 27.48 7.26 -9.73
C ALA A 372 28.60 6.36 -10.29
N ASP A 373 29.24 5.60 -9.41
CA ASP A 373 30.16 4.56 -9.84
C ASP A 373 29.45 3.54 -10.76
N PRO A 374 30.18 3.00 -11.75
CA PRO A 374 29.66 2.02 -12.72
C PRO A 374 28.85 0.87 -12.14
N GLU A 375 29.26 0.41 -10.96
CA GLU A 375 28.66 -0.71 -10.24
C GLU A 375 27.23 -0.39 -9.78
N TYR A 376 26.95 0.85 -9.37
CA TYR A 376 25.61 1.26 -8.95
C TYR A 376 24.66 1.38 -10.14
N LEU A 377 25.14 1.92 -11.27
CA LEU A 377 24.35 1.93 -12.51
C LEU A 377 24.01 0.51 -12.96
N HIS A 378 24.98 -0.41 -12.92
CA HIS A 378 24.77 -1.82 -13.25
C HIS A 378 23.77 -2.47 -12.29
N THR A 379 23.89 -2.21 -10.98
CA THR A 379 22.97 -2.70 -9.95
C THR A 379 21.56 -2.18 -10.16
N PHE A 380 21.39 -0.87 -10.40
CA PHE A 380 20.10 -0.26 -10.69
C PHE A 380 19.42 -0.92 -11.89
N LEU A 381 20.10 -1.03 -13.02
CA LEU A 381 19.52 -1.57 -14.26
C LEU A 381 19.30 -3.09 -14.21
N THR A 382 20.08 -3.82 -13.42
CA THR A 382 19.86 -5.25 -13.17
C THR A 382 18.63 -5.46 -12.30
N THR A 383 18.48 -4.67 -11.23
CA THR A 383 17.29 -4.66 -10.38
C THR A 383 16.04 -4.24 -11.17
N TYR A 384 16.16 -3.22 -12.03
CA TYR A 384 15.10 -2.79 -12.94
C TYR A 384 14.62 -3.92 -13.86
N LEU A 385 15.58 -4.66 -14.45
CA LEU A 385 15.27 -5.80 -15.31
C LEU A 385 14.59 -6.94 -14.53
N ALA A 386 15.01 -7.20 -13.29
CA ALA A 386 14.36 -8.17 -12.43
C ALA A 386 12.89 -7.78 -12.16
N ILE A 387 12.63 -6.51 -11.82
CA ILE A 387 11.26 -5.98 -11.63
C ILE A 387 10.42 -6.15 -12.91
N LEU A 388 10.96 -5.83 -14.09
CA LEU A 388 10.25 -6.04 -15.36
C LEU A 388 9.91 -7.51 -15.62
N ARG A 389 10.77 -8.44 -15.20
CA ARG A 389 10.50 -9.88 -15.32
C ARG A 389 9.41 -10.34 -14.35
N ASP A 390 9.42 -9.82 -13.14
CA ASP A 390 8.40 -10.13 -12.15
C ASP A 390 7.01 -9.62 -12.60
N LEU A 391 6.98 -8.51 -13.35
CA LEU A 391 5.76 -8.00 -13.99
C LEU A 391 5.22 -8.88 -15.14
N ILE A 392 6.02 -9.77 -15.73
CA ILE A 392 5.56 -10.74 -16.73
C ILE A 392 4.84 -11.91 -16.06
N SER A 393 5.34 -12.33 -14.90
CA SER A 393 4.80 -13.46 -14.16
C SER A 393 3.37 -13.14 -13.72
N THR A 394 2.40 -13.92 -14.17
CA THR A 394 1.03 -13.85 -13.65
C THR A 394 1.10 -14.06 -12.14
N PRO A 395 0.43 -13.26 -11.30
CA PRO A 395 0.40 -13.52 -9.87
C PRO A 395 -0.16 -14.92 -9.65
N SER A 396 0.72 -15.85 -9.27
CA SER A 396 0.34 -17.14 -8.71
C SER A 396 -0.60 -16.86 -7.55
N GLN A 397 -1.71 -17.59 -7.45
CA GLN A 397 -2.71 -17.43 -6.38
C GLN A 397 -2.15 -17.66 -4.95
N ASP A 398 -0.86 -18.01 -4.82
CA ASP A 398 -0.21 -18.47 -3.59
C ASP A 398 0.89 -17.54 -3.02
N THR A 399 1.01 -16.29 -3.48
CA THR A 399 2.16 -15.45 -3.07
C THR A 399 1.75 -14.25 -2.23
N THR A 400 1.81 -14.42 -0.91
CA THR A 400 1.84 -13.39 0.14
C THR A 400 3.04 -12.43 0.05
N LEU A 401 3.83 -12.48 -1.03
CA LEU A 401 5.08 -11.76 -1.24
C LEU A 401 5.26 -11.23 -2.68
N ALA A 402 4.21 -11.23 -3.52
CA ALA A 402 4.28 -10.60 -4.84
C ALA A 402 4.32 -9.07 -4.68
N THR A 403 5.52 -8.52 -4.51
CA THR A 403 5.79 -7.09 -4.25
C THR A 403 5.49 -6.19 -5.45
N THR A 404 5.56 -6.73 -6.66
CA THR A 404 5.49 -5.93 -7.88
C THR A 404 4.13 -6.10 -8.56
N SER A 405 3.34 -5.03 -8.55
CA SER A 405 1.95 -5.07 -9.01
C SER A 405 1.78 -4.56 -10.46
N PRO A 406 0.79 -5.09 -11.21
CA PRO A 406 0.63 -4.85 -12.65
C PRO A 406 0.41 -3.37 -13.03
N HIS A 407 0.04 -2.53 -12.06
CA HIS A 407 -0.08 -1.09 -12.26
C HIS A 407 1.26 -0.42 -12.64
N LEU A 408 2.40 -1.06 -12.33
CA LEU A 408 3.74 -0.57 -12.68
C LEU A 408 4.16 -0.85 -14.12
N ILE A 409 3.45 -1.70 -14.89
CA ILE A 409 3.88 -2.08 -16.25
C ILE A 409 4.10 -0.85 -17.14
N LEU A 410 3.10 0.00 -17.27
CA LEU A 410 3.20 1.18 -18.14
C LEU A 410 4.21 2.22 -17.60
N PRO A 411 4.20 2.59 -16.30
CA PRO A 411 5.26 3.42 -15.72
C PRO A 411 6.68 2.89 -15.94
N ALA A 412 6.89 1.58 -15.79
CA ALA A 412 8.20 0.95 -15.98
C ALA A 412 8.63 0.99 -17.45
N LEU A 413 7.70 0.84 -18.39
CA LEU A 413 8.04 0.99 -19.81
C LEU A 413 8.36 2.45 -20.16
N ASN A 414 7.60 3.41 -19.62
CA ASN A 414 7.84 4.84 -19.86
C ASN A 414 9.19 5.30 -19.31
N LEU A 415 9.53 4.91 -18.08
CA LEU A 415 10.81 5.24 -17.49
C LEU A 415 11.95 4.55 -18.26
N LEU A 416 11.78 3.29 -18.68
CA LEU A 416 12.80 2.61 -19.48
C LEU A 416 13.05 3.31 -20.82
N ALA A 417 11.99 3.68 -21.54
CA ALA A 417 12.11 4.43 -22.80
C ALA A 417 12.91 5.72 -22.60
N TYR A 418 12.59 6.45 -21.52
CA TYR A 418 13.33 7.65 -21.14
C TYR A 418 14.80 7.36 -20.82
N LEU A 419 15.10 6.37 -19.96
CA LEU A 419 16.47 6.01 -19.59
C LEU A 419 17.31 5.63 -20.83
N LEU A 420 16.72 4.89 -21.78
CA LEU A 420 17.38 4.50 -23.03
C LEU A 420 17.60 5.68 -23.99
N SER A 421 16.83 6.77 -23.85
CA SER A 421 17.03 8.00 -24.62
C SER A 421 18.17 8.89 -24.10
N THR A 422 18.70 8.59 -22.91
CA THR A 422 19.79 9.36 -22.28
C THR A 422 21.18 8.83 -22.65
N SER A 423 22.23 9.39 -22.03
CA SER A 423 23.62 8.90 -22.17
C SER A 423 23.92 7.62 -21.39
N LEU A 424 23.02 7.14 -20.53
CA LEU A 424 23.25 5.95 -19.69
C LEU A 424 23.57 4.66 -20.49
N PRO A 425 22.94 4.36 -21.64
CA PRO A 425 23.31 3.19 -22.44
C PRO A 425 24.75 3.26 -22.95
N SER A 426 25.25 4.44 -23.30
CA SER A 426 26.64 4.63 -23.72
C SER A 426 27.62 4.32 -22.59
N LEU A 427 27.31 4.71 -21.35
CA LEU A 427 28.11 4.36 -20.17
C LEU A 427 28.20 2.84 -19.99
N LEU A 428 27.06 2.15 -20.10
CA LEU A 428 27.02 0.69 -20.01
C LEU A 428 27.83 -0.03 -21.09
N LEU A 429 27.84 0.48 -22.32
CA LEU A 429 28.62 -0.11 -23.41
C LEU A 429 30.13 0.01 -23.19
N THR A 430 30.57 1.01 -22.42
CA THR A 430 31.98 1.22 -22.07
C THR A 430 32.43 0.51 -20.80
N HIS A 431 31.51 -0.15 -20.07
CA HIS A 431 31.83 -0.84 -18.83
C HIS A 431 32.45 -2.22 -19.03
N ALA A 432 33.28 -2.61 -18.04
CA ALA A 432 33.95 -3.90 -18.01
C ALA A 432 32.97 -5.09 -17.87
N SER A 433 31.85 -4.90 -17.17
CA SER A 433 30.79 -5.90 -17.05
C SER A 433 29.72 -5.70 -18.13
N PRO A 434 29.47 -6.68 -19.02
CA PRO A 434 28.47 -6.54 -20.06
C PRO A 434 27.05 -6.61 -19.51
N TYR A 435 26.23 -5.60 -19.82
CA TYR A 435 24.79 -5.61 -19.50
C TYR A 435 24.03 -6.63 -20.38
N PRO A 436 23.06 -7.40 -19.83
CA PRO A 436 22.35 -8.46 -20.57
C PRO A 436 21.27 -7.91 -21.52
N TRP A 437 21.67 -7.18 -22.56
CA TRP A 437 20.76 -6.52 -23.52
C TRP A 437 19.75 -7.46 -24.19
N ARG A 438 20.16 -8.69 -24.53
CA ARG A 438 19.25 -9.70 -25.12
C ARG A 438 18.14 -10.13 -24.16
N LEU A 439 18.45 -10.22 -22.86
CA LEU A 439 17.47 -10.54 -21.83
C LEU A 439 16.49 -9.37 -21.63
N LEU A 440 16.98 -8.13 -21.69
CA LEU A 440 16.10 -6.96 -21.70
C LEU A 440 15.15 -7.01 -22.91
N LEU A 441 15.68 -7.24 -24.12
CA LEU A 441 14.87 -7.33 -25.33
C LEU A 441 13.77 -8.40 -25.22
N SER A 442 14.11 -9.62 -24.79
CA SER A 442 13.12 -10.69 -24.64
C SER A 442 12.07 -10.38 -23.58
N THR A 443 12.47 -9.75 -22.47
CA THR A 443 11.57 -9.26 -21.42
C THR A 443 10.57 -8.25 -21.97
N ILE A 444 11.02 -7.26 -22.75
CA ILE A 444 10.13 -6.29 -23.41
C ILE A 444 9.19 -6.99 -24.40
N GLN A 445 9.70 -7.92 -25.21
CA GLN A 445 8.87 -8.69 -26.15
C GLN A 445 7.77 -9.49 -25.44
N HIS A 446 8.04 -10.02 -24.25
CA HIS A 446 7.06 -10.73 -23.43
C HIS A 446 6.01 -9.79 -22.82
N LEU A 447 6.41 -8.62 -22.29
CA LEU A 447 5.51 -7.64 -21.64
C LEU A 447 4.38 -7.11 -22.55
N HIS A 448 4.60 -7.08 -23.87
CA HIS A 448 3.57 -6.69 -24.84
C HIS A 448 3.08 -7.82 -25.75
N HIS A 449 3.50 -9.07 -25.50
CA HIS A 449 3.06 -10.20 -26.30
C HIS A 449 1.53 -10.29 -26.33
N LYS A 450 0.94 -10.19 -27.53
CA LYS A 450 -0.52 -10.19 -27.75
C LYS A 450 -1.28 -9.10 -26.96
N SER A 451 -0.62 -8.04 -26.53
CA SER A 451 -1.26 -6.95 -25.81
C SER A 451 -2.21 -6.15 -26.73
N SER A 452 -3.39 -5.81 -26.21
CA SER A 452 -4.34 -4.88 -26.83
C SER A 452 -4.23 -3.45 -26.29
N ASP A 453 -3.32 -3.21 -25.35
CA ASP A 453 -3.06 -1.92 -24.70
C ASP A 453 -2.23 -1.03 -25.64
N ILE A 454 -2.90 -0.11 -26.34
CA ILE A 454 -2.26 0.77 -27.33
C ILE A 454 -1.16 1.64 -26.68
N PRO A 455 -1.39 2.34 -25.55
CA PRO A 455 -0.32 3.06 -24.84
C PRO A 455 0.92 2.20 -24.60
N ARG A 456 0.75 0.97 -24.10
CA ARG A 456 1.87 0.04 -23.88
C ARG A 456 2.63 -0.27 -25.16
N LEU A 457 1.92 -0.58 -26.25
CA LEU A 457 2.53 -0.89 -27.55
C LEU A 457 3.30 0.30 -28.13
N LEU A 458 2.81 1.52 -27.94
CA LEU A 458 3.49 2.74 -28.40
C LEU A 458 4.80 2.95 -27.65
N VAL A 459 4.80 2.80 -26.32
CA VAL A 459 6.01 2.94 -25.51
C VAL A 459 7.01 1.82 -25.82
N CYS A 460 6.55 0.59 -26.06
CA CYS A 460 7.45 -0.47 -26.52
C CYS A 460 8.09 -0.16 -27.89
N THR A 461 7.38 0.55 -28.76
CA THR A 461 7.93 1.00 -30.05
C THR A 461 9.05 2.02 -29.83
N ASP A 462 8.88 2.94 -28.88
CA ASP A 462 9.90 3.90 -28.48
C ASP A 462 11.12 3.21 -27.82
N ILE A 463 10.89 2.20 -26.98
CA ILE A 463 11.98 1.37 -26.44
C ILE A 463 12.76 0.69 -27.58
N TYR A 464 12.08 0.13 -28.58
CA TYR A 464 12.74 -0.49 -29.74
C TYR A 464 13.53 0.51 -30.58
N LEU A 465 13.02 1.73 -30.74
CA LEU A 465 13.77 2.81 -31.39
C LEU A 465 15.15 2.99 -30.74
N HIS A 466 15.20 3.08 -29.40
CA HIS A 466 16.46 3.26 -28.68
C HIS A 466 17.32 1.99 -28.64
N LEU A 467 16.72 0.80 -28.48
CA LEU A 467 17.46 -0.47 -28.49
C LEU A 467 18.12 -0.76 -29.85
N ALA A 468 17.61 -0.19 -30.94
CA ALA A 468 18.24 -0.33 -32.26
C ALA A 468 19.66 0.30 -32.31
N ALA A 469 19.99 1.23 -31.41
CA ALA A 469 21.33 1.78 -31.28
C ALA A 469 22.32 0.80 -30.60
N ILE A 470 21.83 -0.26 -29.96
CA ILE A 470 22.66 -1.23 -29.24
C ILE A 470 23.10 -2.35 -30.19
N PRO A 471 24.39 -2.48 -30.52
CA PRO A 471 24.85 -3.44 -31.54
C PRO A 471 24.46 -4.90 -31.23
N ALA A 472 24.52 -5.29 -29.95
CA ALA A 472 24.23 -6.66 -29.51
C ALA A 472 22.81 -7.13 -29.81
N VAL A 473 21.83 -6.23 -29.98
CA VAL A 473 20.41 -6.56 -30.18
C VAL A 473 19.79 -5.92 -31.42
N ARG A 474 20.52 -5.06 -32.15
CA ARG A 474 20.00 -4.27 -33.28
C ARG A 474 19.24 -5.11 -34.32
N VAL A 475 19.81 -6.22 -34.77
CA VAL A 475 19.19 -7.09 -35.79
C VAL A 475 17.86 -7.68 -35.29
N GLU A 476 17.83 -8.14 -34.04
CA GLU A 476 16.62 -8.71 -33.41
C GLU A 476 15.52 -7.66 -33.23
N VAL A 477 15.91 -6.43 -32.87
CA VAL A 477 15.02 -5.27 -32.76
C VAL A 477 14.40 -4.90 -34.11
N LEU A 478 15.22 -4.81 -35.17
CA LEU A 478 14.75 -4.48 -36.52
C LEU A 478 13.76 -5.54 -37.04
N LYS A 479 14.07 -6.83 -36.84
CA LYS A 479 13.14 -7.93 -37.16
C LYS A 479 11.82 -7.79 -36.40
N LYS A 480 11.88 -7.41 -35.13
CA LYS A 480 10.68 -7.20 -34.30
C LYS A 480 9.83 -6.02 -34.76
N LEU A 481 10.45 -4.88 -35.06
CA LEU A 481 9.77 -3.70 -35.61
C LEU A 481 9.12 -4.02 -36.96
N LEU A 482 9.83 -4.69 -37.87
CA LEU A 482 9.28 -5.13 -39.15
C LEU A 482 8.07 -6.06 -38.97
N SER A 483 8.15 -7.01 -38.03
CA SER A 483 7.03 -7.90 -37.68
C SER A 483 5.82 -7.11 -37.16
N MET A 484 6.04 -6.12 -36.27
CA MET A 484 4.97 -5.25 -35.77
C MET A 484 4.35 -4.39 -36.86
N LEU A 485 5.16 -3.84 -37.79
CA LEU A 485 4.66 -3.06 -38.91
C LEU A 485 3.73 -3.88 -39.82
N LYS A 486 4.11 -5.14 -40.08
CA LYS A 486 3.36 -6.08 -40.93
C LYS A 486 2.05 -6.54 -40.29
N THR A 487 2.08 -6.87 -39.00
CA THR A 487 1.03 -7.70 -38.37
C THR A 487 0.19 -6.97 -37.31
N ASN A 488 0.62 -5.82 -36.80
CA ASN A 488 -0.10 -5.17 -35.71
C ASN A 488 -1.49 -4.66 -36.17
N PRO A 489 -2.58 -5.00 -35.47
CA PRO A 489 -3.93 -4.63 -35.88
C PRO A 489 -4.20 -3.12 -35.74
N PHE A 490 -3.48 -2.41 -34.87
CA PHE A 490 -3.77 -1.02 -34.52
C PHE A 490 -3.06 -0.04 -35.48
N PRO A 491 -3.81 0.79 -36.25
CA PRO A 491 -3.24 1.77 -37.18
C PRO A 491 -2.21 2.70 -36.53
N ARG A 492 -2.51 3.20 -35.34
CA ARG A 492 -1.63 4.13 -34.60
C ARG A 492 -0.28 3.49 -34.25
N VAL A 493 -0.26 2.20 -33.91
CA VAL A 493 0.98 1.47 -33.61
C VAL A 493 1.78 1.26 -34.89
N ARG A 494 1.14 0.91 -36.01
CA ARG A 494 1.84 0.78 -37.31
C ARG A 494 2.49 2.08 -37.75
N VAL A 495 1.82 3.23 -37.56
CA VAL A 495 2.40 4.55 -37.84
C VAL A 495 3.64 4.80 -36.98
N ALA A 496 3.55 4.59 -35.66
CA ALA A 496 4.70 4.77 -34.76
C ALA A 496 5.88 3.85 -35.11
N VAL A 497 5.60 2.59 -35.49
CA VAL A 497 6.64 1.64 -35.91
C VAL A 497 7.28 2.08 -37.23
N ALA A 498 6.50 2.60 -38.17
CA ALA A 498 7.01 3.14 -39.41
C ALA A 498 7.93 4.35 -39.18
N GLU A 499 7.53 5.25 -38.28
CA GLU A 499 8.35 6.39 -37.85
C GLU A 499 9.66 5.93 -37.19
N ALA A 500 9.59 4.94 -36.29
CA ALA A 500 10.79 4.39 -35.65
C ALA A 500 11.77 3.80 -36.67
N LEU A 501 11.29 2.96 -37.59
CA LEU A 501 12.11 2.38 -38.66
C LEU A 501 12.70 3.45 -39.58
N TRP A 502 11.93 4.50 -39.91
CA TRP A 502 12.43 5.64 -40.67
C TRP A 502 13.56 6.38 -39.96
N VAL A 503 13.45 6.58 -38.65
CA VAL A 503 14.51 7.22 -37.85
C VAL A 503 15.77 6.34 -37.80
N ILE A 504 15.62 5.03 -37.59
CA ILE A 504 16.75 4.10 -37.49
C ILE A 504 17.50 3.96 -38.82
N GLY A 505 16.76 3.92 -39.93
CA GLY A 505 17.30 3.71 -41.28
C GLY A 505 17.37 4.97 -42.13
N ARG A 506 17.47 6.16 -41.53
CA ARG A 506 17.40 7.46 -42.23
C ARG A 506 18.35 7.56 -43.44
N ASP A 507 19.52 6.94 -43.34
CA ASP A 507 20.56 6.99 -44.37
C ASP A 507 20.45 5.85 -45.41
N GLU A 508 19.55 4.90 -45.19
CA GLU A 508 19.40 3.68 -45.98
C GLU A 508 18.45 3.91 -47.15
N LYS A 509 18.78 3.38 -48.33
CA LYS A 509 18.01 3.64 -49.56
C LYS A 509 16.65 2.94 -49.53
N GLU A 510 16.63 1.76 -48.95
CA GLU A 510 15.52 0.83 -48.79
C GLU A 510 14.40 1.40 -47.91
N VAL A 511 14.73 2.39 -47.07
CA VAL A 511 13.80 3.01 -46.12
C VAL A 511 13.18 4.29 -46.70
N LYS A 512 13.76 4.90 -47.75
CA LYS A 512 13.32 6.19 -48.35
C LYS A 512 11.87 6.21 -48.86
N GLY A 513 11.30 5.06 -49.19
CA GLY A 513 9.92 4.93 -49.66
C GLY A 513 8.85 5.12 -48.59
N MET A 514 9.20 5.02 -47.30
CA MET A 514 8.22 4.92 -46.21
C MET A 514 7.35 6.17 -46.01
N GLY A 515 7.90 7.36 -46.26
CA GLY A 515 7.15 8.62 -46.12
C GLY A 515 6.01 8.80 -47.13
N LYS A 516 5.93 7.95 -48.15
CA LYS A 516 4.90 8.00 -49.20
C LYS A 516 3.80 6.95 -49.02
N VAL A 517 3.83 6.18 -47.92
CA VAL A 517 2.89 5.10 -47.63
C VAL A 517 1.92 5.53 -46.53
N ASP A 518 0.62 5.35 -46.75
CA ASP A 518 -0.37 5.43 -45.66
C ASP A 518 -0.30 4.14 -44.82
N TRP A 519 0.24 4.23 -43.62
CA TRP A 519 0.34 3.12 -42.67
C TRP A 519 -0.96 2.91 -41.86
N THR A 520 -1.93 3.83 -41.97
CA THR A 520 -3.21 3.71 -41.25
C THR A 520 -4.11 2.63 -41.87
N GLY A 521 -4.02 2.41 -43.19
CA GLY A 521 -4.74 1.36 -43.89
C GLY A 521 -6.09 1.78 -44.43
N LYS A 522 -6.25 3.05 -44.80
CA LYS A 522 -7.46 3.53 -45.49
C LYS A 522 -7.25 3.45 -47.01
N GLY A 523 -7.99 2.55 -47.68
CA GLY A 523 -8.08 2.48 -49.15
C GLY A 523 -7.37 1.29 -49.80
N SER A 524 -7.91 0.81 -50.92
CA SER A 524 -7.39 -0.32 -51.72
C SER A 524 -6.07 0.00 -52.42
N ASP A 525 -5.89 1.25 -52.85
CA ASP A 525 -4.73 1.69 -53.64
C ASP A 525 -3.44 1.79 -52.81
N GLY A 526 -3.56 1.87 -51.48
CA GLY A 526 -2.41 1.91 -50.56
C GLY A 526 -1.78 0.54 -50.27
N LYS A 527 -2.46 -0.56 -50.62
CA LYS A 527 -2.02 -1.92 -50.25
C LYS A 527 -0.79 -2.38 -51.05
N GLY A 528 -0.80 -2.23 -52.37
CA GLY A 528 0.31 -2.66 -53.23
C GLY A 528 1.61 -1.90 -52.93
N ARG A 529 1.50 -0.57 -52.75
CA ARG A 529 2.65 0.27 -52.38
C ARG A 529 3.22 -0.07 -51.00
N ARG A 530 2.37 -0.49 -50.06
CA ARG A 530 2.80 -0.95 -48.74
C ARG A 530 3.57 -2.26 -48.83
N GLU A 531 3.09 -3.21 -49.64
CA GLU A 531 3.75 -4.51 -49.83
C GLU A 531 5.13 -4.35 -50.48
N GLU A 532 5.26 -3.46 -51.48
CA GLU A 532 6.54 -3.09 -52.11
C GLU A 532 7.54 -2.56 -51.07
N VAL A 533 7.17 -1.51 -50.33
CA VAL A 533 8.05 -0.89 -49.33
C VAL A 533 8.38 -1.86 -48.18
N LEU A 534 7.46 -2.76 -47.81
CA LEU A 534 7.73 -3.81 -46.83
C LEU A 534 8.74 -4.85 -47.33
N GLY A 535 8.80 -5.09 -48.65
CA GLY A 535 9.82 -5.92 -49.29
C GLY A 535 11.21 -5.28 -49.19
N ASP A 536 11.32 -4.01 -49.55
CA ASP A 536 12.57 -3.25 -49.47
C ASP A 536 13.14 -3.21 -48.04
N ILE A 537 12.29 -2.89 -47.05
CA ILE A 537 12.69 -2.91 -45.63
C ILE A 537 13.09 -4.33 -45.21
N GLY A 538 12.41 -5.37 -45.70
CA GLY A 538 12.77 -6.76 -45.45
C GLY A 538 14.19 -7.08 -45.88
N ASN A 539 14.54 -6.71 -47.11
CA ASN A 539 15.87 -6.91 -47.67
C ASN A 539 16.96 -6.18 -46.85
N TRP A 540 16.69 -4.96 -46.41
CA TRP A 540 17.60 -4.21 -45.54
C TRP A 540 17.85 -4.92 -44.21
N VAL A 541 16.80 -5.39 -43.54
CA VAL A 541 16.91 -6.10 -42.24
C VAL A 541 17.63 -7.45 -42.39
N GLU A 542 17.41 -8.16 -43.50
CA GLU A 542 18.09 -9.42 -43.79
C GLU A 542 19.58 -9.20 -44.11
N GLY A 543 19.91 -8.16 -44.88
CA GLY A 543 21.31 -7.80 -45.18
C GLY A 543 22.14 -7.48 -43.94
N MET A 544 21.52 -6.89 -42.89
CA MET A 544 22.19 -6.68 -41.60
C MET A 544 22.43 -7.95 -40.80
N SER A 545 21.76 -9.07 -41.11
CA SER A 545 22.00 -10.36 -40.43
C SER A 545 23.24 -11.10 -40.98
N THR A 546 23.75 -10.68 -42.14
CA THR A 546 24.89 -11.31 -42.85
C THR A 546 26.24 -10.62 -42.63
N THR A 547 26.23 -9.53 -41.86
CA THR A 547 27.38 -8.71 -41.45
C THR A 547 27.46 -8.72 -39.94
#